data_AF-A0A517P3J4-F1
#
_entry.id   AF-A0A517P3J4-F1
#
_cell.length_a   1.000
_cell.length_b   1.000
_cell.length_c   1.000
_cell.angle_alpha   90.00
_cell.angle_beta   90.00
_cell.angle_gamma   90.00
#
_symmetry.space_group_name_H-M   'P 1'
#
loop_
_entity.id
_entity.type
_entity.pdbx_description
1 polymer ?
#
loop_
_entity_poly.entity_id
_entity_poly.type
_entity_poly.pdbx_seq_one_letter_code
_entity_poly.pdbx_strand_id
1 'polypeptide(L)'
;MARRVFDPADYDIPLSREEFTDRVVEQFHSLYRDSLSIDELLLHPSEAMHFCDLVRRKFAYYGVPDNVILRVMIARRKSGGR
;
A
#
# COMPACT_ATOMS: atom_id res chain seq x y z
N MET A 1 18.41 -8.29 10.46
CA MET A 1 18.00 -8.49 9.04
C MET A 1 18.05 -7.15 8.34
N ALA A 2 18.93 -6.98 7.34
CA ALA A 2 18.99 -5.74 6.57
C ALA A 2 17.62 -5.49 5.93
N ARG A 3 17.04 -4.30 6.16
CA ARG A 3 15.78 -3.91 5.50
C ARG A 3 16.05 -3.82 4.01
N ARG A 4 15.70 -4.87 3.27
CA ARG A 4 15.62 -4.78 1.81
C ARG A 4 14.65 -3.63 1.48
N VAL A 5 15.17 -2.65 0.76
CA VAL A 5 14.38 -1.55 0.22
C VAL A 5 13.43 -2.19 -0.78
N PHE A 6 12.13 -1.95 -0.63
CA PHE A 6 11.13 -2.47 -1.54
C PHE A 6 11.36 -1.89 -2.94
N ASP A 7 11.41 -2.76 -3.94
CA ASP A 7 11.45 -2.43 -5.36
C ASP A 7 10.22 -3.05 -6.05
N PRO A 8 9.32 -2.25 -6.67
CA PRO A 8 8.20 -2.77 -7.45
C PRO A 8 8.64 -3.68 -8.61
N ALA A 9 9.86 -3.49 -9.14
CA ALA A 9 10.40 -4.32 -10.21
C ALA A 9 10.58 -5.80 -9.79
N ASP A 10 10.75 -6.08 -8.48
CA ASP A 10 10.80 -7.45 -7.94
C ASP A 10 9.47 -8.22 -8.14
N TYR A 11 8.39 -7.51 -8.50
CA TYR A 11 7.04 -8.05 -8.65
C TYR A 11 6.46 -7.82 -10.06
N ASP A 12 7.31 -7.61 -11.07
CA ASP A 12 6.92 -7.34 -12.46
C ASP A 12 6.04 -6.07 -12.62
N ILE A 13 6.17 -5.11 -11.71
CA ILE A 13 5.44 -3.84 -11.79
C ILE A 13 6.33 -2.80 -12.49
N PRO A 14 5.96 -2.29 -13.68
CA PRO A 14 6.75 -1.32 -14.44
C PRO A 14 6.56 0.12 -13.91
N LEU A 15 6.57 0.29 -12.59
CA LEU A 15 6.40 1.58 -11.92
C LEU A 15 7.60 1.83 -11.01
N SER A 16 7.96 3.10 -10.86
CA SER A 16 8.84 3.50 -9.78
C SER A 16 8.16 3.25 -8.42
N ARG A 17 8.99 3.14 -7.38
CA ARG A 17 8.50 3.00 -6.00
C ARG A 17 7.56 4.12 -5.58
N GLU A 18 7.84 5.34 -6.04
CA GLU A 18 7.02 6.53 -5.74
C GLU A 18 5.65 6.43 -6.42
N GLU A 19 5.62 6.14 -7.73
CA GLU A 19 4.36 5.94 -8.46
C GLU A 19 3.53 4.79 -7.90
N PHE A 20 4.17 3.68 -7.52
CA PHE A 20 3.49 2.58 -6.83
C PHE A 20 2.87 3.05 -5.52
N THR A 21 3.63 3.83 -4.73
CA THR A 21 3.16 4.38 -3.46
C THR A 21 1.96 5.29 -3.66
N ASP A 22 2.05 6.22 -4.60
CA ASP A 22 0.98 7.17 -4.86
C ASP A 22 -0.29 6.46 -5.34
N ARG A 23 -0.20 5.44 -6.20
CA ARG A 23 -1.37 4.66 -6.63
C ARG A 23 -2.04 3.91 -5.49
N VAL A 24 -1.26 3.30 -4.59
CA VAL A 24 -1.81 2.59 -3.42
C VAL A 24 -2.49 3.57 -2.46
N VAL A 25 -1.88 4.74 -2.25
CA VAL A 25 -2.40 5.80 -1.37
C VAL A 25 -3.65 6.46 -1.98
N GLU A 26 -3.65 6.73 -3.28
CA GLU A 26 -4.82 7.20 -4.01
C GLU A 26 -5.97 6.20 -3.92
N GLN A 27 -5.68 4.90 -4.04
CA GLN A 27 -6.67 3.86 -3.86
C GLN A 27 -7.23 3.83 -2.44
N PHE A 28 -6.39 4.01 -1.43
CA PHE A 28 -6.83 4.16 -0.04
C PHE A 28 -7.77 5.36 0.11
N HIS A 29 -7.38 6.53 -0.37
CA HIS A 29 -8.23 7.74 -0.31
C HIS A 29 -9.50 7.61 -1.15
N SER A 30 -9.51 6.80 -2.20
CA SER A 30 -10.72 6.53 -2.99
C SER A 30 -11.71 5.63 -2.26
N LEU A 31 -11.23 4.68 -1.45
CA LEU A 31 -12.07 3.72 -0.73
C LEU A 31 -12.51 4.24 0.63
N TYR A 32 -11.61 4.95 1.33
CA TYR A 32 -11.76 5.26 2.75
C TYR A 32 -11.79 6.75 3.07
N ARG A 33 -11.95 7.64 2.07
CA ARG A 33 -11.84 9.12 2.16
C ARG A 33 -12.30 9.73 3.48
N ASP A 34 -13.47 9.31 3.97
CA ASP A 34 -14.15 9.89 5.14
C ASP A 34 -14.49 8.84 6.21
N SER A 35 -13.93 7.63 6.11
CA SER A 35 -14.32 6.49 6.97
C SER A 35 -13.21 6.00 7.87
N LEU A 36 -11.98 5.89 7.37
CA LEU A 36 -10.85 5.32 8.10
C LEU A 36 -9.57 6.09 7.78
N SER A 37 -8.80 6.37 8.83
CA SER A 37 -7.40 6.76 8.71
C SER A 37 -6.51 5.55 8.43
N ILE A 38 -5.28 5.80 7.96
CA ILE A 38 -4.29 4.73 7.71
C ILE A 38 -4.02 3.95 9.01
N ASP A 39 -3.99 4.63 10.15
CA ASP A 39 -3.78 3.99 11.44
C ASP A 39 -4.92 3.06 11.82
N GLU A 40 -6.17 3.49 11.63
CA GLU A 40 -7.34 2.65 11.90
C GLU A 40 -7.38 1.43 10.99
N LEU A 41 -7.08 1.60 9.70
CA LEU A 41 -6.96 0.45 8.78
C LEU A 41 -5.95 -0.59 9.29
N LEU A 42 -4.81 -0.14 9.82
CA LEU A 42 -3.77 -1.04 10.35
C LEU A 42 -4.15 -1.71 11.69
N LEU A 43 -5.12 -1.15 12.42
CA LEU A 43 -5.68 -1.76 13.63
C LEU A 43 -6.78 -2.79 13.32
N HIS A 44 -7.31 -2.78 12.09
CA HIS A 44 -8.36 -3.70 11.64
C HIS A 44 -7.80 -4.69 10.61
N PRO A 45 -7.29 -5.87 11.04
CA PRO A 45 -6.62 -6.82 10.14
C PRO A 45 -7.52 -7.31 9.00
N SER A 46 -8.83 -7.49 9.24
CA SER A 46 -9.79 -7.87 8.21
C SER A 46 -9.89 -6.81 7.10
N GLU A 47 -9.98 -5.53 7.48
CA GLU A 47 -10.05 -4.41 6.54
C GLU A 47 -8.72 -4.23 5.80
N ALA A 48 -7.59 -4.41 6.49
CA ALA A 48 -6.26 -4.33 5.89
C ALA A 48 -6.05 -5.42 4.81
N MET A 49 -6.46 -6.67 5.08
CA MET A 49 -6.43 -7.74 4.09
C MET A 49 -7.36 -7.45 2.92
N HIS A 50 -8.58 -6.99 3.20
CA HIS A 50 -9.54 -6.62 2.16
C HIS A 50 -9.00 -5.50 1.26
N PHE A 51 -8.40 -4.47 1.85
CA PHE A 51 -7.73 -3.39 1.12
C PHE A 51 -6.60 -3.93 0.21
N CYS A 52 -5.75 -4.82 0.72
CA CYS A 52 -4.68 -5.41 -0.09
C CYS A 52 -5.24 -6.18 -1.29
N ASP A 53 -6.32 -6.94 -1.09
CA ASP A 53 -6.99 -7.65 -2.19
C ASP A 53 -7.61 -6.69 -3.21
N LEU A 54 -8.21 -5.59 -2.78
CA LEU A 54 -8.74 -4.56 -3.68
C LEU A 54 -7.63 -3.90 -4.50
N VAL A 55 -6.48 -3.60 -3.88
CA VAL A 55 -5.30 -3.06 -4.58
C VAL A 55 -4.79 -4.05 -5.63
N ARG A 56 -4.63 -5.33 -5.28
CA ARG A 56 -4.19 -6.37 -6.23
C ARG A 56 -5.14 -6.48 -7.42
N ARG A 57 -6.45 -6.53 -7.15
CA ARG A 57 -7.47 -6.68 -8.20
C ARG A 57 -7.55 -5.45 -9.10
N LYS A 58 -7.49 -4.25 -8.53
CA LYS A 58 -7.62 -2.99 -9.30
C LYS A 58 -6.46 -2.79 -10.26
N PHE A 59 -5.24 -3.09 -9.82
CA PHE A 59 -4.03 -2.81 -10.60
C PHE A 59 -3.34 -4.05 -11.18
N ALA A 60 -3.95 -5.22 -11.03
CA ALA A 60 -3.39 -6.52 -11.44
C ALA A 60 -2.04 -6.87 -10.77
N TYR A 61 -1.82 -6.40 -9.53
CA TYR A 61 -0.58 -6.63 -8.76
C TYR A 61 -0.61 -7.98 -8.01
N TYR A 62 -0.98 -9.07 -8.68
CA TYR A 62 -1.23 -10.36 -8.03
C TYR A 62 -0.01 -10.96 -7.31
N GLY A 63 1.21 -10.61 -7.73
CA GLY A 63 2.44 -11.08 -7.09
C GLY A 63 2.84 -10.31 -5.83
N VAL A 64 2.19 -9.19 -5.51
CA VAL A 64 2.62 -8.33 -4.40
C VAL A 64 2.05 -8.84 -3.06
N PRO A 65 2.89 -9.13 -2.06
CA PRO A 65 2.43 -9.59 -0.75
C PRO A 65 1.85 -8.44 0.10
N ASP A 66 0.94 -8.76 1.03
CA ASP A 66 0.20 -7.76 1.83
C ASP A 66 1.16 -6.85 2.60
N ASN A 67 2.21 -7.44 3.18
CA ASN A 67 3.20 -6.73 3.97
C ASN A 67 3.93 -5.64 3.15
N VAL A 68 4.04 -5.78 1.84
CA VAL A 68 4.63 -4.75 0.96
C VAL A 68 3.65 -3.59 0.79
N ILE A 69 2.39 -3.89 0.46
CA ILE A 69 1.32 -2.89 0.28
C ILE A 69 1.15 -2.06 1.57
N LEU A 70 1.05 -2.72 2.72
CA LEU A 70 0.88 -2.06 4.02
C LEU A 70 2.12 -1.28 4.45
N ARG A 71 3.34 -1.77 4.16
CA ARG A 71 4.57 -1.03 4.46
C ARG A 71 4.67 0.28 3.68
N VAL A 72 4.18 0.30 2.45
CA VAL A 72 4.15 1.50 1.60
C VAL A 72 3.23 2.56 2.20
N MET A 73 2.06 2.17 2.71
CA MET A 73 1.16 3.05 3.46
C MET A 73 1.81 3.63 4.72
N ILE A 74 2.49 2.79 5.51
CA ILE A 74 3.23 3.22 6.71
C ILE A 74 4.37 4.17 6.35
N ALA A 75 5.08 3.90 5.26
CA ALA A 75 6.17 4.76 4.78
C ALA A 75 5.64 6.13 4.36
N ARG A 76 4.53 6.20 3.61
CA ARG A 76 3.91 7.48 3.23
C ARG A 76 3.51 8.31 4.45
N ARG A 77 2.93 7.68 5.48
CA ARG A 77 2.63 8.35 6.76
C ARG A 77 3.89 8.95 7.40
N LYS A 78 5.00 8.19 7.46
CA LYS A 78 6.26 8.67 8.03
C LYS A 78 6.90 9.80 7.22
N SER A 79 6.74 9.76 5.90
CA SER A 79 7.25 10.79 4.98
C SER A 79 6.36 12.04 4.94
N GLY A 80 5.07 11.92 5.28
CA GLY A 80 4.07 12.98 5.28
C GLY A 80 4.07 13.88 6.52
N GLY A 81 5.16 13.91 7.29
CA GLY A 81 5.38 14.89 8.34
C GLY A 81 6.10 16.13 7.81
N ARG A 82 5.56 16.80 6.77
CA ARG A 82 5.89 18.17 6.35
C ARG A 82 4.73 18.79 5.61
#